data_AF-A0A1F7LJX0-F1
#
_entry.id   AF-A0A1F7LJX0-F1
#
_cell.length_a   1.000
_cell.length_b   1.000
_cell.length_c   1.000
_cell.angle_alpha   90.00
_cell.angle_beta   90.00
_cell.angle_gamma   90.00
#
_symmetry.space_group_name_H-M   'P 1'
#
loop_
_entity.id
_entity.type
_entity.pdbx_description
1 polymer ?
#
loop_
_entity_poly.entity_id
_entity_poly.type
_entity_poly.pdbx_seq_one_letter_code
_entity_poly.pdbx_strand_id
1 'polypeptide(L)'
;MVQRSVARIPPASARVPYWMRASRGRSRPRLDIVSEEDASPAVRECFDEITATLGFPVVNVIFRAFARYPRFLALSWDLLKPNVLTQDLFDKTQVLRRQAQLVVRENLGVGDHRAVLRMRGSSDDALARIRAALDFVLYCDPFLLLIASALQSSLSGHPLSGKPWAHLLPMHTNPTRFQDLKLVEMEEAPPAAQAIYTEMMQTHGTTFVPTDYRVLGRWPDCLTVVWQDWKQRIQTPAYEAGVRQLNELAQALALDLPFGFALSPQTLGTAGFTPLQVSDILATVDFFQGLLPALIVNITAFRIGLEGGCRPAPIA
;
A
#
# COMPACT_ATOMS: atom_id res chain seq x y z
N MET A 1 -23.31 -50.42 -14.13
CA MET A 1 -23.29 -49.41 -13.04
C MET A 1 -21.94 -48.71 -13.11
N VAL A 2 -21.84 -47.60 -13.84
CA VAL A 2 -20.57 -46.91 -14.12
C VAL A 2 -20.34 -45.86 -13.05
N GLN A 3 -19.41 -46.11 -12.14
CA GLN A 3 -18.93 -45.12 -11.16
C GLN A 3 -18.19 -44.01 -11.93
N ARG A 4 -18.83 -42.85 -12.04
CA ARG A 4 -18.17 -41.61 -12.48
C ARG A 4 -17.23 -41.15 -11.36
N SER A 5 -15.94 -41.32 -11.60
CA SER A 5 -14.87 -40.72 -10.80
C SER A 5 -15.02 -39.20 -10.85
N VAL A 6 -15.38 -38.60 -9.71
CA VAL A 6 -15.37 -37.15 -9.53
C VAL A 6 -13.91 -36.73 -9.47
N ALA A 7 -13.43 -36.09 -10.53
CA ALA A 7 -12.10 -35.50 -10.56
C ALA A 7 -11.97 -34.50 -9.40
N ARG A 8 -11.11 -34.84 -8.43
CA ARG A 8 -10.68 -33.89 -7.38
C ARG A 8 -9.91 -32.77 -8.05
N ILE A 9 -10.46 -31.56 -8.00
CA ILE A 9 -9.74 -30.34 -8.34
C ILE A 9 -8.57 -30.22 -7.36
N PRO A 10 -7.31 -30.13 -7.82
CA PRO A 10 -6.18 -29.93 -6.92
C PRO A 10 -6.30 -28.57 -6.22
N PRO A 11 -5.82 -28.42 -4.96
CA PRO A 11 -5.78 -27.12 -4.31
C PRO A 11 -4.97 -26.15 -5.17
N ALA A 12 -5.52 -24.96 -5.42
CA ALA A 12 -4.84 -23.92 -6.16
C ALA A 12 -3.51 -23.63 -5.47
N SER A 13 -2.38 -24.02 -6.08
CA SER A 13 -1.09 -23.51 -5.70
C SER A 13 -1.14 -22.00 -5.89
N ALA A 14 -1.14 -21.24 -4.79
CA ALA A 14 -1.23 -19.79 -4.82
C ALA A 14 -0.11 -19.27 -5.74
N ARG A 15 -0.48 -18.69 -6.89
CA ARG A 15 0.50 -18.05 -7.78
C ARG A 15 1.19 -16.96 -6.98
N VAL A 16 2.52 -17.05 -6.86
CA VAL A 16 3.36 -16.03 -6.22
C VAL A 16 2.99 -14.67 -6.82
N PRO A 17 2.59 -13.65 -6.05
CA PRO A 17 2.19 -12.35 -6.58
C PRO A 17 3.21 -11.79 -7.56
N TYR A 18 2.77 -11.12 -8.63
CA TYR A 18 3.67 -10.61 -9.66
C TYR A 18 4.83 -9.78 -9.11
N TRP A 19 4.57 -8.91 -8.15
CA TRP A 19 5.60 -8.05 -7.59
C TRP A 19 6.67 -8.84 -6.82
N MET A 20 6.36 -10.03 -6.29
CA MET A 20 7.37 -10.97 -5.76
C MET A 20 8.12 -11.73 -6.85
N ARG A 21 7.60 -11.79 -8.08
CA ARG A 21 8.34 -12.30 -9.25
C ARG A 21 9.17 -11.19 -9.90
N ALA A 22 8.70 -9.95 -9.84
CA ALA A 22 9.32 -8.77 -10.41
C ALA A 22 10.48 -8.23 -9.56
N SER A 23 10.56 -8.60 -8.27
CA SER A 23 11.75 -8.37 -7.45
C SER A 23 12.95 -9.05 -8.13
N ARG A 24 13.81 -8.22 -8.75
CA ARG A 24 14.85 -8.56 -9.74
C ARG A 24 15.95 -9.50 -9.21
N GLY A 25 15.61 -10.75 -8.89
CA GLY A 25 16.55 -11.74 -8.34
C GLY A 25 17.07 -11.42 -6.93
N ARG A 26 16.47 -10.46 -6.24
CA ARG A 26 16.83 -10.11 -4.85
C ARG A 26 16.11 -11.05 -3.87
N SER A 27 16.82 -11.48 -2.83
CA SER A 27 16.26 -12.26 -1.72
C SER A 27 15.12 -11.49 -1.04
N ARG A 28 14.09 -12.19 -0.57
CA ARG A 28 12.99 -11.58 0.19
C ARG A 28 13.55 -10.79 1.38
N PRO A 29 13.13 -9.54 1.60
CA PRO A 29 13.58 -8.81 2.78
C PRO A 29 13.10 -9.52 4.04
N ARG A 30 13.97 -9.60 5.04
CA ARG A 30 13.56 -9.93 6.39
C ARG A 30 12.97 -8.66 7.01
N LEU A 31 11.66 -8.48 6.83
CA LEU A 31 10.94 -7.32 7.36
C LEU A 31 10.81 -7.47 8.88
N ASP A 32 11.60 -6.67 9.59
CA ASP A 32 11.49 -6.49 11.03
C ASP A 32 10.84 -5.12 11.25
N ILE A 33 9.60 -5.14 11.74
CA ILE A 33 8.72 -3.97 11.79
C ILE A 33 8.78 -3.39 13.19
N VAL A 34 9.44 -2.24 13.34
CA VAL A 34 9.51 -1.54 14.64
C VAL A 34 8.13 -1.00 14.99
N SER A 35 7.60 -1.34 16.17
CA SER A 35 6.34 -0.77 16.65
C SER A 35 6.53 0.69 17.09
N GLU A 36 5.44 1.46 17.17
CA GLU A 36 5.51 2.84 17.69
C GLU A 36 5.90 2.85 19.18
N GLU A 37 5.53 1.81 19.92
CA GLU A 37 5.84 1.63 21.35
C GLU A 37 7.33 1.28 21.57
N ASP A 38 7.89 0.41 20.72
CA ASP A 38 9.28 -0.03 20.79
C ASP A 38 10.26 0.96 20.13
N ALA A 39 9.75 2.01 19.50
CA ALA A 39 10.57 3.02 18.83
C ALA A 39 11.48 3.74 19.83
N SER A 40 12.78 3.79 19.51
CA SER A 40 13.75 4.62 20.23
C SER A 40 13.34 6.11 20.14
N PRO A 41 13.80 6.98 21.06
CA PRO A 41 13.41 8.39 21.06
C PRO A 41 13.60 9.10 19.71
N ALA A 42 14.73 8.86 19.04
CA ALA A 42 15.02 9.45 17.72
C ALA A 42 14.11 8.92 16.59
N VAL A 43 13.74 7.63 16.65
CA VAL A 43 12.77 7.06 15.68
C VAL A 43 11.39 7.65 15.92
N ARG A 44 11.00 7.83 17.19
CA ARG A 44 9.71 8.38 17.58
C ARG A 44 9.54 9.83 17.12
N GLU A 45 10.58 10.65 17.30
CA GLU A 45 10.61 12.03 16.77
C GLU A 45 10.43 12.06 15.24
N CYS A 46 11.10 11.16 14.52
CA CYS A 46 10.94 11.06 13.07
C CYS A 46 9.53 10.57 12.68
N PHE A 47 8.94 9.64 13.43
CA PHE A 47 7.56 9.20 13.24
C PHE A 47 6.55 10.32 13.46
N ASP A 48 6.72 11.12 14.51
CA ASP A 48 5.86 12.27 14.80
C ASP A 48 5.95 13.31 13.66
N GLU A 49 7.15 13.55 13.14
CA GLU A 49 7.33 14.46 12.00
C GLU A 49 6.69 13.93 10.72
N ILE A 50 6.87 12.64 10.42
CA ILE A 50 6.29 11.96 9.25
C ILE A 50 4.77 12.06 9.29
N THR A 51 4.17 11.70 10.43
CA THR A 51 2.71 11.71 10.60
C THR A 51 2.14 13.12 10.55
N ALA A 52 2.78 14.11 11.18
CA ALA A 52 2.39 15.52 11.10
C ALA A 52 2.47 16.06 9.66
N THR A 53 3.54 15.73 8.94
CA THR A 53 3.79 16.20 7.57
C THR A 53 2.82 15.59 6.56
N LEU A 54 2.49 14.30 6.70
CA LEU A 54 1.55 13.60 5.81
C LEU A 54 0.08 13.76 6.23
N GLY A 55 -0.16 14.24 7.46
CA GLY A 55 -1.48 14.29 8.07
C GLY A 55 -2.06 12.90 8.33
N PHE A 56 -1.19 11.93 8.61
CA PHE A 56 -1.62 10.57 8.94
C PHE A 56 -1.84 10.45 10.45
N PRO A 57 -2.91 9.78 10.91
CA PRO A 57 -3.17 9.58 12.34
C PRO A 57 -2.29 8.48 12.96
N VAL A 58 -1.53 7.74 12.14
CA VAL A 58 -0.74 6.56 12.52
C VAL A 58 0.48 6.41 11.61
N VAL A 59 1.54 5.78 12.11
CA VAL A 59 2.75 5.53 11.31
C VAL A 59 2.54 4.32 10.40
N ASN A 60 2.65 4.52 9.09
CA ASN A 60 2.49 3.42 8.14
C ASN A 60 3.67 2.42 8.22
N VAL A 61 3.37 1.14 7.97
CA VAL A 61 4.30 0.01 8.07
C VAL A 61 5.60 0.18 7.26
N ILE A 62 5.60 0.92 6.15
CA ILE A 62 6.83 1.20 5.38
C ILE A 62 7.87 1.97 6.22
N PHE A 63 7.44 3.01 6.95
CA PHE A 63 8.32 3.79 7.81
C PHE A 63 8.76 2.99 9.03
N ARG A 64 7.87 2.14 9.56
CA ARG A 64 8.18 1.17 10.62
C ARG A 64 9.21 0.11 10.20
N ALA A 65 9.21 -0.28 8.93
CA ALA A 65 10.25 -1.15 8.37
C ALA A 65 11.59 -0.39 8.21
N PHE A 66 11.55 0.86 7.76
CA PHE A 66 12.76 1.70 7.64
C PHE A 66 13.37 2.04 9.00
N ALA A 67 12.55 2.13 10.05
CA ALA A 67 12.97 2.39 11.43
C ALA A 67 13.95 1.36 12.00
N ARG A 68 14.02 0.14 11.44
CA ARG A 68 15.10 -0.81 11.72
C ARG A 68 16.49 -0.20 11.52
N TYR A 69 16.59 0.75 10.59
CA TYR A 69 17.77 1.53 10.29
C TYR A 69 17.48 3.02 10.56
N PRO A 70 17.53 3.51 11.81
CA PRO A 70 17.10 4.87 12.16
C PRO A 70 17.76 5.96 11.31
N ARG A 71 19.06 5.80 11.00
CA ARG A 71 19.80 6.71 10.12
C ARG A 71 19.26 6.74 8.70
N PHE A 72 18.78 5.61 8.19
CA PHE A 72 18.17 5.54 6.85
C PHE A 72 16.77 6.14 6.86
N LEU A 73 15.97 5.88 7.91
CA LEU A 73 14.67 6.52 8.08
C LEU A 73 14.81 8.04 8.03
N ALA A 74 15.67 8.63 8.89
CA ALA A 74 15.90 10.07 8.92
C ALA A 74 16.42 10.61 7.58
N LEU A 75 17.48 9.99 7.02
CA LEU A 75 18.06 10.42 5.74
C LEU A 75 17.06 10.38 4.60
N SER A 76 16.30 9.28 4.47
CA SER A 76 15.32 9.14 3.40
C SER A 76 14.18 10.14 3.56
N TRP A 77 13.75 10.41 4.80
CA TRP A 77 12.72 11.38 5.09
C TRP A 77 13.15 12.81 4.75
N ASP A 78 14.35 13.23 5.13
CA ASP A 78 14.88 14.56 4.80
C ASP A 78 14.91 14.82 3.29
N LEU A 79 15.24 13.80 2.49
CA LEU A 79 15.27 13.89 1.02
C LEU A 79 13.86 13.96 0.40
N LEU A 80 12.88 13.28 1.00
CA LEU A 80 11.53 13.15 0.47
C LEU A 80 10.61 14.28 0.91
N LYS A 81 10.78 14.79 2.13
CA LYS A 81 9.92 15.78 2.77
C LYS A 81 9.64 17.01 1.89
N PRO A 82 10.62 17.60 1.18
CA PRO A 82 10.36 18.73 0.28
C PRO A 82 9.32 18.42 -0.80
N ASN A 83 9.34 17.20 -1.36
CA ASN A 83 8.34 16.77 -2.35
C ASN A 83 6.98 16.50 -1.69
N VAL A 84 6.98 15.81 -0.55
CA VAL A 84 5.75 15.42 0.19
C VAL A 84 4.87 16.62 0.51
N LEU A 85 5.49 17.76 0.81
CA LEU A 85 4.81 19.01 1.15
C LEU A 85 4.18 19.74 -0.05
N THR A 86 4.45 19.34 -1.29
CA THR A 86 3.99 20.07 -2.47
C THR A 86 2.58 19.68 -2.89
N GLN A 87 1.85 20.64 -3.45
CA GLN A 87 0.60 20.38 -4.17
C GLN A 87 0.84 19.48 -5.40
N ASP A 88 2.02 19.58 -6.03
CA ASP A 88 2.39 18.72 -7.17
C ASP A 88 2.38 17.24 -6.80
N LEU A 89 3.02 16.84 -5.69
CA LEU A 89 2.98 15.45 -5.24
C LEU A 89 1.55 15.02 -4.93
N PHE A 90 0.76 15.87 -4.27
CA PHE A 90 -0.66 15.58 -4.02
C PHE A 90 -1.44 15.38 -5.33
N ASP A 91 -1.27 16.21 -6.35
CA ASP A 91 -1.97 16.07 -7.63
C ASP A 91 -1.58 14.76 -8.34
N LYS A 92 -0.30 14.36 -8.24
CA LYS A 92 0.17 13.04 -8.71
C LYS A 92 -0.49 11.89 -7.95
N THR A 93 -0.75 12.02 -6.64
CA THR A 93 -1.56 11.02 -5.91
C THR A 93 -2.98 10.88 -6.46
N GLN A 94 -3.60 11.99 -6.88
CA GLN A 94 -4.94 11.96 -7.47
C GLN A 94 -4.95 11.28 -8.84
N VAL A 95 -3.87 11.43 -9.63
CA VAL A 95 -3.67 10.68 -10.88
C VAL A 95 -3.66 9.16 -10.61
N LEU A 96 -2.88 8.70 -9.63
CA LEU A 96 -2.82 7.28 -9.25
C LEU A 96 -4.18 6.74 -8.79
N ARG A 97 -4.90 7.51 -7.97
CA ARG A 97 -6.26 7.14 -7.51
C ARG A 97 -7.23 6.97 -8.68
N ARG A 98 -7.24 7.92 -9.63
CA ARG A 98 -8.08 7.82 -10.83
C ARG A 98 -7.71 6.61 -11.68
N GLN A 99 -6.41 6.33 -11.84
CA GLN A 99 -5.96 5.15 -12.58
C GLN A 99 -6.43 3.85 -11.92
N ALA A 100 -6.32 3.73 -10.59
CA ALA A 100 -6.82 2.56 -9.88
C ALA A 100 -8.34 2.38 -10.05
N GLN A 101 -9.10 3.47 -10.05
CA GLN A 101 -10.55 3.44 -10.30
C GLN A 101 -10.87 2.93 -11.71
N LEU A 102 -10.14 3.39 -12.73
CA LEU A 102 -10.29 2.89 -14.11
C LEU A 102 -9.97 1.40 -14.19
N VAL A 103 -8.84 0.97 -13.62
CA VAL A 103 -8.45 -0.44 -13.55
C VAL A 103 -9.57 -1.29 -12.96
N VAL A 104 -10.13 -0.89 -11.82
CA VAL A 104 -11.21 -1.66 -11.19
C VAL A 104 -12.48 -1.62 -12.03
N ARG A 105 -12.95 -0.44 -12.45
CA ARG A 105 -14.26 -0.29 -13.10
C ARG A 105 -14.31 -0.94 -14.49
N GLU A 106 -13.24 -0.80 -15.26
CA GLU A 106 -13.22 -1.24 -16.65
C GLU A 106 -12.80 -2.70 -16.79
N ASN A 107 -11.80 -3.15 -16.00
CA ASN A 107 -11.15 -4.44 -16.23
C ASN A 107 -11.50 -5.53 -15.22
N LEU A 108 -11.85 -5.15 -13.98
CA LEU A 108 -12.05 -6.12 -12.90
C LEU A 108 -13.53 -6.28 -12.55
N GLY A 109 -14.22 -5.17 -12.29
CA GLY A 109 -15.51 -5.17 -11.61
C GLY A 109 -15.41 -5.60 -10.14
N VAL A 110 -16.46 -5.30 -9.38
CA VAL A 110 -16.59 -5.66 -7.97
C VAL A 110 -18.07 -5.77 -7.59
N GLY A 111 -18.39 -6.70 -6.68
CA GLY A 111 -19.76 -6.88 -6.20
C GLY A 111 -20.28 -5.69 -5.38
N ASP A 112 -21.60 -5.63 -5.18
CA ASP A 112 -22.24 -4.66 -4.30
C ASP A 112 -22.07 -5.06 -2.83
N HIS A 113 -20.92 -4.70 -2.24
CA HIS A 113 -20.63 -4.99 -0.84
C HIS A 113 -21.59 -4.27 0.10
N ARG A 114 -22.09 -3.08 -0.28
CA ARG A 114 -23.06 -2.32 0.53
C ARG A 114 -24.36 -3.09 0.71
N ALA A 115 -24.91 -3.64 -0.38
CA ALA A 115 -26.13 -4.45 -0.31
C ALA A 115 -25.92 -5.69 0.57
N VAL A 116 -24.79 -6.40 0.39
CA VAL A 116 -24.47 -7.59 1.20
C VAL A 116 -24.34 -7.24 2.68
N LEU A 117 -23.65 -6.15 3.02
CA LEU A 117 -23.47 -5.72 4.41
C LEU A 117 -24.79 -5.29 5.07
N ARG A 118 -25.69 -4.61 4.33
CA ARG A 118 -27.03 -4.28 4.83
C ARG A 118 -27.88 -5.51 5.08
N MET A 119 -27.83 -6.51 4.19
CA MET A 119 -28.51 -7.78 4.41
C MET A 119 -27.99 -8.51 5.66
N ARG A 120 -26.72 -8.30 6.02
CA ARG A 120 -26.11 -8.80 7.26
C ARG A 120 -26.35 -7.91 8.49
N GLY A 121 -27.17 -6.86 8.36
CA GLY A 121 -27.57 -6.00 9.48
C GLY A 121 -26.63 -4.81 9.75
N SER A 122 -25.69 -4.49 8.86
CA SER A 122 -24.88 -3.27 9.01
C SER A 122 -25.75 -2.01 8.89
N SER A 123 -25.65 -1.12 9.89
CA SER A 123 -26.32 0.18 9.87
C SER A 123 -25.65 1.17 8.90
N ASP A 124 -26.37 2.23 8.52
CA ASP A 124 -25.81 3.28 7.68
C ASP A 124 -24.64 4.01 8.36
N ASP A 125 -24.68 4.16 9.69
CA ASP A 125 -23.56 4.71 10.47
C ASP A 125 -22.32 3.81 10.41
N ALA A 126 -22.48 2.49 10.51
CA ALA A 126 -21.37 1.56 10.38
C ALA A 126 -20.76 1.64 8.98
N LEU A 127 -21.59 1.66 7.94
CA LEU A 127 -21.15 1.80 6.55
C LEU A 127 -20.43 3.14 6.30
N ALA A 128 -20.91 4.24 6.90
CA ALA A 128 -20.25 5.54 6.81
C ALA A 128 -18.85 5.54 7.46
N ARG A 129 -18.68 4.86 8.61
CA ARG A 129 -17.38 4.72 9.27
C ARG A 129 -16.42 3.82 8.50
N ILE A 130 -16.89 2.70 7.94
CA ILE A 130 -16.10 1.85 7.05
C ILE A 130 -15.62 2.66 5.83
N ARG A 131 -16.53 3.45 5.22
CA ARG A 131 -16.20 4.31 4.09
C ARG A 131 -15.10 5.33 4.45
N ALA A 132 -15.20 5.97 5.61
CA ALA A 132 -14.19 6.92 6.08
C ALA A 132 -12.82 6.24 6.29
N ALA A 133 -12.79 5.00 6.80
CA ALA A 133 -11.56 4.22 6.93
C ALA A 133 -10.93 3.89 5.57
N LEU A 134 -11.72 3.49 4.58
CA LEU A 134 -11.22 3.27 3.21
C LEU A 134 -10.76 4.58 2.54
N ASP A 135 -11.46 5.69 2.77
CA ASP A 135 -11.08 7.00 2.23
C ASP A 135 -9.73 7.48 2.79
N PHE A 136 -9.41 7.14 4.04
CA PHE A 136 -8.08 7.36 4.61
C PHE A 136 -7.01 6.55 3.88
N VAL A 137 -7.23 5.24 3.70
CA VAL A 137 -6.24 4.36 3.05
C VAL A 137 -6.01 4.81 1.59
N LEU A 138 -7.08 5.12 0.86
CA LEU A 138 -6.97 5.68 -0.50
C LEU A 138 -6.29 7.05 -0.55
N TYR A 139 -6.29 7.81 0.56
CA TYR A 139 -5.52 9.03 0.69
C TYR A 139 -4.05 8.71 0.95
N CYS A 140 -3.77 7.80 1.86
CA CYS A 140 -2.44 7.45 2.34
C CYS A 140 -1.57 6.72 1.30
N ASP A 141 -2.05 5.60 0.74
CA ASP A 141 -1.19 4.69 -0.04
C ASP A 141 -0.58 5.30 -1.30
N PRO A 142 -1.28 6.17 -2.06
CA PRO A 142 -0.65 6.82 -3.21
C PRO A 142 0.56 7.69 -2.83
N PHE A 143 0.56 8.36 -1.66
CA PHE A 143 1.76 9.05 -1.16
C PHE A 143 2.89 8.05 -0.93
N LEU A 144 2.58 6.95 -0.23
CA LEU A 144 3.56 5.91 0.08
C LEU A 144 4.13 5.27 -1.19
N LEU A 145 3.31 5.07 -2.22
CA LEU A 145 3.73 4.51 -3.49
C LEU A 145 4.68 5.46 -4.23
N LEU A 146 4.41 6.76 -4.24
CA LEU A 146 5.33 7.76 -4.82
C LEU A 146 6.64 7.83 -4.03
N ILE A 147 6.58 7.80 -2.70
CA ILE A 147 7.76 7.73 -1.81
C ILE A 147 8.60 6.50 -2.12
N ALA A 148 7.99 5.30 -2.13
CA ALA A 148 8.68 4.06 -2.42
C ALA A 148 9.26 4.04 -3.83
N SER A 149 8.54 4.58 -4.82
CA SER A 149 8.99 4.66 -6.21
C SER A 149 10.16 5.63 -6.39
N ALA A 150 10.14 6.78 -5.72
CA ALA A 150 11.24 7.75 -5.76
C ALA A 150 12.52 7.19 -5.13
N LEU A 151 12.41 6.56 -3.95
CA LEU A 151 13.52 5.87 -3.30
C LEU A 151 14.05 4.73 -4.17
N GLN A 152 13.16 3.90 -4.73
CA GLN A 152 13.53 2.77 -5.57
C GLN A 152 14.29 3.22 -6.82
N SER A 153 13.80 4.26 -7.49
CA SER A 153 14.43 4.83 -8.68
C SER A 153 15.86 5.27 -8.36
N SER A 154 15.98 6.13 -7.35
CA SER A 154 17.27 6.66 -6.92
C SER A 154 18.25 5.55 -6.54
N LEU A 155 17.81 4.62 -5.67
CA LEU A 155 18.63 3.50 -5.20
C LEU A 155 19.01 2.52 -6.30
N SER A 156 18.26 2.51 -7.41
CA SER A 156 18.58 1.74 -8.61
C SER A 156 19.49 2.48 -9.59
N GLY A 157 20.07 3.61 -9.19
CA GLY A 157 21.01 4.40 -10.01
C GLY A 157 20.37 5.45 -10.90
N HIS A 158 19.08 5.75 -10.70
CA HIS A 158 18.34 6.75 -11.47
C HIS A 158 17.97 7.92 -10.53
N PRO A 159 18.91 8.85 -10.27
CA PRO A 159 18.67 9.97 -9.37
C PRO A 159 17.56 10.88 -9.92
N LEU A 160 16.85 11.53 -9.02
CA LEU A 160 15.83 12.50 -9.39
C LEU A 160 16.52 13.83 -9.67
N SER A 161 16.38 14.36 -10.90
CA SER A 161 17.09 15.57 -11.33
C SER A 161 16.59 16.84 -10.64
N GLY A 162 15.36 16.84 -10.13
CA GLY A 162 14.69 18.03 -9.62
C GLY A 162 14.39 19.07 -10.71
N LYS A 163 13.71 20.14 -10.32
CA LYS A 163 13.26 21.21 -11.20
C LYS A 163 13.69 22.56 -10.61
N PRO A 164 14.22 23.50 -11.41
CA PRO A 164 14.65 24.81 -10.90
C PRO A 164 13.55 25.60 -10.20
N TRP A 165 12.29 25.39 -10.59
CA TRP A 165 11.10 26.09 -10.08
C TRP A 165 10.43 25.38 -8.88
N ALA A 166 10.99 24.30 -8.35
CA ALA A 166 10.38 23.49 -7.29
C ALA A 166 9.96 24.32 -6.06
N HIS A 167 10.78 25.31 -5.69
CA HIS A 167 10.55 26.20 -4.55
C HIS A 167 9.37 27.16 -4.72
N LEU A 168 8.84 27.31 -5.95
CA LEU A 168 7.69 28.16 -6.24
C LEU A 168 6.35 27.39 -6.12
N LEU A 169 6.40 26.08 -5.90
CA LEU A 169 5.18 25.28 -5.80
C LEU A 169 4.40 25.60 -4.53
N PRO A 170 3.06 25.66 -4.61
CA PRO A 170 2.24 25.78 -3.42
C PRO A 170 2.36 24.54 -2.56
N MET A 171 2.26 24.74 -1.25
CA MET A 171 2.23 23.64 -0.29
C MET A 171 0.84 22.99 -0.26
N HIS A 172 0.82 21.67 -0.16
CA HIS A 172 -0.41 20.93 0.09
C HIS A 172 -0.86 21.11 1.55
N THR A 173 -2.18 21.21 1.76
CA THR A 173 -2.78 21.22 3.10
C THR A 173 -3.44 19.87 3.37
N ASN A 174 -2.97 19.18 4.41
CA ASN A 174 -3.51 17.88 4.79
C ASN A 174 -4.96 17.99 5.30
N PRO A 175 -5.81 17.00 5.01
CA PRO A 175 -7.16 16.94 5.56
C PRO A 175 -7.14 16.58 7.05
N THR A 176 -7.95 17.27 7.87
CA THR A 176 -8.06 17.01 9.32
C THR A 176 -9.02 15.87 9.69
N ARG A 177 -9.79 15.36 8.73
CA ARG A 177 -10.91 14.42 8.96
C ARG A 177 -10.52 12.99 9.37
N PHE A 178 -9.23 12.66 9.45
CA PHE A 178 -8.76 11.29 9.69
C PHE A 178 -8.27 11.05 11.14
N GLN A 179 -8.35 12.05 12.03
CA GLN A 179 -7.78 12.00 13.38
C GLN A 179 -8.35 10.89 14.28
N ASP A 180 -9.59 10.46 14.05
CA ASP A 180 -10.25 9.42 14.87
C ASP A 180 -10.04 7.97 14.37
N LEU A 181 -9.19 7.79 13.36
CA LEU A 181 -8.89 6.46 12.84
C LEU A 181 -8.14 5.65 13.89
N LYS A 182 -8.57 4.40 14.09
CA LYS A 182 -7.87 3.46 14.97
C LYS A 182 -7.66 2.15 14.24
N LEU A 183 -6.44 1.65 14.32
CA LEU A 183 -6.06 0.35 13.77
C LEU A 183 -6.43 -0.76 14.76
N VAL A 184 -6.61 -1.97 14.25
CA VAL A 184 -6.71 -3.19 15.07
C VAL A 184 -5.50 -4.04 14.77
N GLU A 185 -4.63 -4.23 15.76
CA GLU A 185 -3.50 -5.15 15.65
C GLU A 185 -3.98 -6.61 15.52
N MET A 186 -3.14 -7.50 14.99
CA MET A 186 -3.54 -8.88 14.75
C MET A 186 -3.90 -9.58 16.06
N GLU A 187 -3.15 -9.32 17.12
CA GLU A 187 -3.29 -9.91 18.45
C GLU A 187 -4.57 -9.42 19.15
N GLU A 188 -5.03 -8.22 18.81
CA GLU A 188 -6.25 -7.59 19.36
C GLU A 188 -7.51 -7.91 18.53
N ALA A 189 -7.33 -8.41 17.30
CA ALA A 189 -8.43 -8.66 16.39
C ALA A 189 -9.31 -9.82 16.88
N PRO A 190 -10.64 -9.77 16.66
CA PRO A 190 -11.51 -10.92 16.91
C PRO A 190 -11.05 -12.15 16.11
N PRO A 191 -11.29 -13.40 16.57
CA PRO A 191 -10.82 -14.61 15.89
C PRO A 191 -11.21 -14.71 14.40
N ALA A 192 -12.40 -14.21 14.04
CA ALA A 192 -12.84 -14.16 12.65
C ALA A 192 -11.97 -13.22 11.78
N ALA A 193 -11.55 -12.07 12.31
CA ALA A 193 -10.66 -11.15 11.61
C ALA A 193 -9.22 -11.71 11.54
N GLN A 194 -8.73 -12.36 12.60
CA GLN A 194 -7.41 -13.01 12.60
C GLN A 194 -7.27 -14.09 11.52
N ALA A 195 -8.33 -14.87 11.30
CA ALA A 195 -8.35 -15.88 10.24
C ALA A 195 -8.22 -15.23 8.84
N ILE A 196 -8.94 -14.12 8.61
CA ILE A 196 -8.88 -13.38 7.34
C ILE A 196 -7.51 -12.71 7.16
N TYR A 197 -6.96 -12.10 8.20
CA TYR A 197 -5.60 -11.55 8.18
C TYR A 197 -4.56 -12.60 7.80
N THR A 198 -4.69 -13.81 8.34
CA THR A 198 -3.80 -14.92 8.00
C THR A 198 -3.90 -15.28 6.51
N GLU A 199 -5.11 -15.38 5.95
CA GLU A 199 -5.32 -15.65 4.51
C GLU A 199 -4.79 -14.50 3.63
N MET A 200 -4.96 -13.25 4.06
CA MET A 200 -4.44 -12.06 3.37
C MET A 200 -2.91 -12.05 3.36
N MET A 201 -2.27 -12.30 4.50
CA MET A 201 -0.81 -12.40 4.61
C MET A 201 -0.25 -13.47 3.68
N GLN A 202 -0.88 -14.64 3.61
CA GLN A 202 -0.50 -15.70 2.68
C GLN A 202 -0.69 -15.27 1.22
N THR A 203 -1.82 -14.66 0.89
CA THR A 203 -2.16 -14.22 -0.47
C THR A 203 -1.23 -13.13 -0.97
N HIS A 204 -0.86 -12.19 -0.10
CA HIS A 204 0.11 -11.13 -0.38
C HIS A 204 1.55 -11.52 -0.05
N GLY A 205 1.80 -12.77 0.39
CA GLY A 205 3.08 -13.26 0.91
C GLY A 205 3.82 -12.27 1.80
N THR A 206 3.09 -11.61 2.69
CA THR A 206 3.63 -10.76 3.74
C THR A 206 3.72 -11.54 5.06
N THR A 207 4.55 -11.07 5.98
CA THR A 207 4.64 -11.60 7.36
C THR A 207 3.95 -10.69 8.38
N PHE A 208 3.26 -9.67 7.89
CA PHE A 208 2.53 -8.66 8.66
C PHE A 208 1.23 -8.33 7.94
N VAL A 209 0.26 -7.81 8.68
CA VAL A 209 -1.01 -7.33 8.10
C VAL A 209 -0.84 -5.86 7.68
N PRO A 210 -0.98 -5.53 6.37
CA PRO A 210 -0.99 -4.15 5.91
C PRO A 210 -1.98 -3.25 6.68
N THR A 211 -1.60 -1.99 6.90
CA THR A 211 -2.44 -0.97 7.56
C THR A 211 -3.85 -0.93 6.97
N ASP A 212 -3.93 -1.09 5.66
CA ASP A 212 -5.09 -1.16 4.79
C ASP A 212 -6.18 -2.12 5.27
N TYR A 213 -5.77 -3.26 5.80
CA TYR A 213 -6.69 -4.27 6.32
C TYR A 213 -6.90 -4.09 7.82
N ARG A 214 -5.90 -3.57 8.53
CA ARG A 214 -5.99 -3.26 9.96
C ARG A 214 -7.02 -2.18 10.29
N VAL A 215 -7.22 -1.21 9.38
CA VAL A 215 -8.30 -0.21 9.53
C VAL A 215 -9.69 -0.85 9.47
N LEU A 216 -9.83 -2.01 8.80
CA LEU A 216 -11.10 -2.72 8.67
C LEU A 216 -11.32 -3.77 9.76
N GLY A 217 -10.32 -4.05 10.61
CA GLY A 217 -10.36 -5.12 11.61
C GLY A 217 -11.52 -5.04 12.62
N ARG A 218 -12.08 -3.84 12.82
CA ARG A 218 -13.25 -3.62 13.70
C ARG A 218 -14.56 -4.09 13.09
N TRP A 219 -14.59 -4.29 11.78
CA TRP A 219 -15.76 -4.72 11.03
C TRP A 219 -15.45 -6.07 10.37
N PRO A 220 -15.36 -7.17 11.15
CA PRO A 220 -15.02 -8.49 10.61
C PRO A 220 -16.00 -8.94 9.52
N ASP A 221 -17.28 -8.56 9.59
CA ASP A 221 -18.25 -8.82 8.52
C ASP A 221 -17.88 -8.09 7.23
N CYS A 222 -17.47 -6.81 7.32
CA CYS A 222 -16.97 -6.06 6.18
C CYS A 222 -15.73 -6.74 5.60
N LEU A 223 -14.73 -7.02 6.43
CA LEU A 223 -13.50 -7.68 6.02
C LEU A 223 -13.79 -9.01 5.32
N THR A 224 -14.74 -9.80 5.85
CA THR A 224 -15.20 -11.05 5.23
C THR A 224 -15.82 -10.81 3.86
N VAL A 225 -16.78 -9.89 3.76
CA VAL A 225 -17.51 -9.61 2.50
C VAL A 225 -16.55 -9.15 1.42
N VAL A 226 -15.71 -8.15 1.71
CA VAL A 226 -14.80 -7.58 0.71
C VAL A 226 -13.73 -8.59 0.31
N TRP A 227 -13.21 -9.37 1.26
CA TRP A 227 -12.16 -10.35 0.98
C TRP A 227 -12.65 -11.55 0.17
N GLN A 228 -13.83 -12.10 0.51
CA GLN A 228 -14.37 -13.26 -0.20
C GLN A 228 -14.71 -12.94 -1.66
N ASP A 229 -15.20 -11.74 -1.96
CA ASP A 229 -15.41 -11.29 -3.34
C ASP A 229 -14.07 -11.08 -4.07
N TRP A 230 -13.12 -10.43 -3.39
CA TRP A 230 -11.92 -9.95 -4.06
C TRP A 230 -10.82 -11.00 -4.25
N LYS A 231 -10.71 -12.00 -3.38
CA LYS A 231 -9.60 -12.97 -3.42
C LYS A 231 -9.50 -13.75 -4.73
N GLN A 232 -10.63 -14.01 -5.40
CA GLN A 232 -10.66 -14.69 -6.70
C GLN A 232 -10.08 -13.80 -7.81
N ARG A 233 -10.21 -12.47 -7.66
CA ARG A 233 -9.79 -11.47 -8.65
C ARG A 233 -8.30 -11.21 -8.59
N ILE A 234 -7.70 -11.23 -7.40
CA ILE A 234 -6.25 -11.05 -7.19
C ILE A 234 -5.41 -12.05 -8.00
N GLN A 235 -5.95 -13.23 -8.29
CA GLN A 235 -5.24 -14.28 -9.03
C GLN A 235 -5.38 -14.16 -10.56
N THR A 236 -6.12 -13.18 -11.07
CA THR A 236 -6.40 -13.04 -12.50
C THR A 236 -5.29 -12.28 -13.24
N PRO A 237 -5.05 -12.58 -14.53
CA PRO A 237 -4.12 -11.80 -15.36
C PRO A 237 -4.52 -10.33 -15.51
N ALA A 238 -5.82 -10.03 -15.50
CA ALA A 238 -6.34 -8.66 -15.59
C ALA A 238 -5.94 -7.84 -14.35
N TYR A 239 -6.04 -8.44 -13.15
CA TYR A 239 -5.57 -7.80 -11.93
C TYR A 239 -4.07 -7.54 -11.99
N GLU A 240 -3.29 -8.54 -12.41
CA GLU A 240 -1.85 -8.42 -12.53
C GLU A 240 -1.45 -7.29 -13.50
N ALA A 241 -2.12 -7.19 -14.64
CA ALA A 241 -1.91 -6.13 -15.62
C ALA A 241 -2.26 -4.74 -15.06
N GLY A 242 -3.38 -4.62 -14.34
CA GLY A 242 -3.79 -3.36 -13.71
C GLY A 242 -2.83 -2.89 -12.63
N VAL A 243 -2.35 -3.81 -11.78
CA VAL A 243 -1.33 -3.52 -10.76
C VAL A 243 -0.01 -3.08 -11.40
N ARG A 244 0.43 -3.75 -12.48
CA ARG A 244 1.63 -3.33 -13.24
C ARG A 244 1.47 -1.94 -13.82
N GLN A 245 0.35 -1.66 -14.48
CA GLN A 245 0.09 -0.36 -15.09
C GLN A 245 0.13 0.77 -14.05
N LEU A 246 -0.48 0.56 -12.88
CA LEU A 246 -0.44 1.52 -11.78
C LEU A 246 0.99 1.72 -11.27
N ASN A 247 1.77 0.64 -11.19
CA ASN A 247 3.16 0.69 -10.74
C ASN A 247 4.07 1.46 -11.70
N GLU A 248 3.95 1.20 -13.00
CA GLU A 248 4.70 1.90 -14.05
C GLU A 248 4.36 3.39 -14.08
N LEU A 249 3.08 3.73 -13.92
CA LEU A 249 2.63 5.12 -13.79
C LEU A 249 3.25 5.79 -12.56
N ALA A 250 3.27 5.12 -11.40
CA ALA A 250 3.90 5.67 -10.20
C ALA A 250 5.40 5.90 -10.36
N GLN A 251 6.12 5.00 -11.03
CA GLN A 251 7.54 5.19 -11.34
C GLN A 251 7.77 6.41 -12.23
N ALA A 252 6.96 6.56 -13.28
CA ALA A 252 7.03 7.72 -14.18
C ALA A 252 6.73 9.04 -13.43
N LEU A 253 5.70 9.05 -12.57
CA LEU A 253 5.36 10.23 -11.76
C LEU A 253 6.43 10.56 -10.72
N ALA A 254 7.06 9.55 -10.11
CA ALA A 254 8.12 9.73 -9.13
C ALA A 254 9.39 10.34 -9.73
N LEU A 255 9.74 9.96 -10.97
CA LEU A 255 10.88 10.56 -11.70
C LEU A 255 10.66 12.04 -12.04
N ASP A 256 9.41 12.48 -12.11
CA ASP A 256 9.04 13.86 -12.42
C ASP A 256 8.86 14.74 -11.17
N LEU A 257 9.20 14.23 -9.98
CA LEU A 257 9.10 15.02 -8.74
C LEU A 257 9.98 16.29 -8.77
N PRO A 258 9.50 17.39 -8.17
CA PRO A 258 10.10 18.71 -8.31
C PRO A 258 11.42 18.84 -7.54
N PHE A 259 11.54 18.26 -6.35
CA PHE A 259 12.79 18.28 -5.59
C PHE A 259 13.61 17.03 -5.92
N GLY A 260 14.81 17.25 -6.43
CA GLY A 260 15.73 16.19 -6.82
C GLY A 260 16.53 15.65 -5.64
N PHE A 261 16.90 14.38 -5.71
CA PHE A 261 17.85 13.77 -4.80
C PHE A 261 18.55 12.58 -5.44
N ALA A 262 19.73 12.26 -4.90
CA ALA A 262 20.56 11.14 -5.32
C ALA A 262 20.99 10.32 -4.09
N LEU A 263 20.29 9.21 -3.90
CA LEU A 263 20.58 8.16 -2.94
C LEU A 263 20.91 6.87 -3.70
N SER A 264 22.13 6.38 -3.59
CA SER A 264 22.62 5.14 -4.20
C SER A 264 23.23 4.18 -3.16
N PRO A 265 23.41 2.89 -3.50
CA PRO A 265 24.12 1.94 -2.64
C PRO A 265 25.50 2.43 -2.23
N GLN A 266 26.20 3.14 -3.13
CA GLN A 266 27.51 3.74 -2.85
C GLN A 266 27.40 4.88 -1.84
N THR A 267 26.42 5.77 -1.98
CA THR A 267 26.21 6.86 -1.01
C THR A 267 25.82 6.33 0.37
N LEU A 268 25.04 5.24 0.45
CA LEU A 268 24.76 4.56 1.71
C LEU A 268 26.03 3.93 2.30
N GLY A 269 26.87 3.29 1.49
CA GLY A 269 28.17 2.79 1.93
C GLY A 269 29.04 3.90 2.54
N THR A 270 29.15 5.05 1.87
CA THR A 270 29.87 6.23 2.37
C THR A 270 29.24 6.80 3.65
N ALA A 271 27.92 6.73 3.79
CA ALA A 271 27.22 7.08 5.02
C ALA A 271 27.41 6.03 6.14
N GLY A 272 28.19 4.98 5.94
CA GLY A 272 28.54 3.99 6.96
C GLY A 272 27.54 2.85 7.12
N PHE A 273 26.66 2.62 6.14
CA PHE A 273 25.85 1.40 6.09
C PHE A 273 26.70 0.23 5.61
N THR A 274 26.59 -0.92 6.26
CA THR A 274 27.28 -2.13 5.82
C THR A 274 26.66 -2.67 4.53
N PRO A 275 27.39 -3.47 3.71
CA PRO A 275 26.82 -4.07 2.51
C PRO A 275 25.55 -4.88 2.76
N LEU A 276 25.46 -5.56 3.91
CA LEU A 276 24.26 -6.30 4.31
C LEU A 276 23.09 -5.35 4.59
N GLN A 277 23.31 -4.25 5.33
CA GLN A 277 22.28 -3.24 5.58
C GLN A 277 21.79 -2.60 4.29
N VAL A 278 22.71 -2.26 3.37
CA VAL A 278 22.36 -1.70 2.06
C VAL A 278 21.50 -2.69 1.26
N SER A 279 21.87 -3.97 1.22
CA SER A 279 21.08 -5.02 0.56
C SER A 279 19.68 -5.15 1.16
N ASP A 280 19.57 -5.14 2.50
CA ASP A 280 18.28 -5.22 3.21
C ASP A 280 17.40 -4.00 2.94
N ILE A 281 17.97 -2.79 2.92
CA ILE A 281 17.29 -1.54 2.59
C ILE A 281 16.72 -1.62 1.16
N LEU A 282 17.55 -2.02 0.19
CA LEU A 282 17.14 -2.18 -1.22
C LEU A 282 15.97 -3.16 -1.35
N ALA A 283 16.08 -4.32 -0.70
CA ALA A 283 15.02 -5.33 -0.72
C ALA A 283 13.73 -4.83 -0.05
N THR A 284 13.84 -4.05 1.02
CA THR A 284 12.68 -3.46 1.74
C THR A 284 11.97 -2.42 0.87
N VAL A 285 12.72 -1.51 0.23
CA VAL A 285 12.16 -0.50 -0.69
C VAL A 285 11.48 -1.17 -1.88
N ASP A 286 12.13 -2.13 -2.54
CA ASP A 286 11.55 -2.88 -3.66
C ASP A 286 10.26 -3.61 -3.26
N PHE A 287 10.24 -4.20 -2.06
CA PHE A 287 9.07 -4.89 -1.54
C PHE A 287 7.87 -3.96 -1.43
N PHE A 288 8.02 -2.79 -0.79
CA PHE A 288 6.90 -1.85 -0.66
C PHE A 288 6.51 -1.22 -2.00
N GLN A 289 7.49 -0.91 -2.87
CA GLN A 289 7.24 -0.41 -4.22
C GLN A 289 6.38 -1.39 -5.02
N GLY A 290 6.60 -2.69 -4.86
CA GLY A 290 5.80 -3.74 -5.48
C GLY A 290 4.45 -4.03 -4.81
N LEU A 291 4.37 -3.92 -3.48
CA LEU A 291 3.16 -4.21 -2.69
C LEU A 291 2.10 -3.11 -2.81
N LEU A 292 2.49 -1.84 -2.71
CA LEU A 292 1.56 -0.70 -2.61
C LEU A 292 0.59 -0.55 -3.81
N PRO A 293 0.98 -0.77 -5.08
CA PRO A 293 0.03 -0.69 -6.19
C PRO A 293 -1.07 -1.76 -6.08
N ALA A 294 -0.74 -2.95 -5.57
CA ALA A 294 -1.72 -3.99 -5.31
C ALA A 294 -2.72 -3.56 -4.22
N LEU A 295 -2.22 -2.99 -3.12
CA LEU A 295 -3.06 -2.50 -2.03
C LEU A 295 -4.01 -1.38 -2.48
N ILE A 296 -3.51 -0.40 -3.24
CA ILE A 296 -4.33 0.68 -3.82
C ILE A 296 -5.47 0.12 -4.68
N VAL A 297 -5.19 -0.86 -5.55
CA VAL A 297 -6.21 -1.49 -6.39
C VAL A 297 -7.25 -2.22 -5.54
N ASN A 298 -6.82 -2.97 -4.52
CA ASN A 298 -7.72 -3.70 -3.63
C ASN A 298 -8.67 -2.78 -2.87
N ILE A 299 -8.13 -1.75 -2.23
CA ILE A 299 -8.91 -0.80 -1.43
C ILE A 299 -9.82 0.04 -2.33
N THR A 300 -9.38 0.36 -3.55
CA THR A 300 -10.23 1.01 -4.55
C THR A 300 -11.44 0.13 -4.88
N ALA A 301 -11.25 -1.17 -5.04
CA ALA A 301 -12.35 -2.09 -5.27
C ALA A 301 -13.31 -2.18 -4.09
N PHE A 302 -12.80 -2.25 -2.86
CA PHE A 302 -13.64 -2.27 -1.67
C PHE A 302 -14.47 -0.99 -1.56
N ARG A 303 -13.85 0.16 -1.87
CA ARG A 303 -14.52 1.45 -1.85
C ARG A 303 -15.63 1.56 -2.90
N ILE A 304 -15.40 1.04 -4.11
CA ILE A 304 -16.41 0.95 -5.18
C ILE A 304 -17.52 -0.03 -4.81
N GLY A 305 -17.20 -1.17 -4.18
CA GLY A 305 -18.18 -2.13 -3.69
C GLY A 305 -19.14 -1.52 -2.67
N LEU A 306 -18.66 -0.60 -1.82
CA LEU A 306 -19.51 0.18 -0.91
C LEU A 306 -20.35 1.26 -1.60
N GLU A 307 -20.09 1.59 -2.86
CA GLU A 307 -20.88 2.52 -3.67
C GLU A 307 -21.96 1.84 -4.49
N GLY A 308 -22.10 0.51 -4.39
CA GLY A 308 -23.02 -0.30 -5.20
C GLY A 308 -22.32 -1.25 -6.18
N GLY A 309 -20.99 -1.27 -6.17
CA GLY A 309 -20.19 -2.12 -7.04
C GLY A 309 -20.12 -1.64 -8.50
N CYS A 310 -19.52 -2.46 -9.35
CA CYS A 310 -19.47 -2.23 -10.79
C CYS A 310 -19.26 -3.54 -11.55
N ARG A 311 -19.77 -3.62 -12.79
CA ARG A 311 -19.44 -4.71 -13.71
C ARG A 311 -18.29 -4.26 -14.61
N PRO A 312 -17.35 -5.15 -14.96
CA PRO A 312 -16.33 -4.81 -15.94
C PRO A 312 -17.00 -4.50 -17.29
N ALA A 313 -16.34 -3.70 -18.12
CA ALA A 313 -16.83 -3.47 -19.47
C ALA A 313 -16.93 -4.81 -20.22
N PRO A 314 -17.91 -5.00 -21.11
CA PRO A 314 -17.94 -6.18 -21.97
C PRO A 314 -16.63 -6.26 -22.75
N ILE A 315 -15.99 -7.42 -22.77
CA ILE A 315 -14.83 -7.66 -23.63
C ILE A 315 -15.35 -7.60 -25.07
N ALA A 316 -14.87 -6.62 -25.84
CA ALA A 316 -15.17 -6.47 -27.26
C ALA A 316 -14.51 -7.57 -28.09
#